data_AF-A0A1I0DR96-F1
#
_entry.id   AF-A0A1I0DR96-F1
#
_cell.length_a   1.000
_cell.length_b   1.000
_cell.length_c   1.000
_cell.angle_alpha   90.00
_cell.angle_beta   90.00
_cell.angle_gamma   90.00
#
_symmetry.space_group_name_H-M   'P 1'
#
loop_
_entity.id
_entity.type
_entity.pdbx_description
1 polymer ?
#
loop_
_entity_poly.entity_id
_entity_poly.type
_entity_poly.pdbx_seq_one_letter_code
_entity_poly.pdbx_strand_id
1 'polypeptide(L)'
;MAEHYDLVIIGAGPGGYTAAEAAVQLGMRTAIIEKDKIGGAFINTGCVPAKALLQAVSVYSDVKRSEMFGVTKEGVGFDLRMMMDYKDRKVQEVRRLEQKRLIGSGVTYIHGTAKLHRNNQVEIDTAEGVKYVIGDNVIIASGAMPRVLRVPGIYLPQAMNSRAILNATEWHYDRLVVVGGGVIGVECATIFRTLGSEVTLLERSSRLLDTLDEAVSDKMKENLEEKGVRVLCGVSVKGFVEVDPSVNNGPVEVHYMDGGEEKSVECDRVLVSCGRESRVKTVLGDDCTVKFDQDGHPIIDRSFQTTQKGVYLIGDCISRQRLAHVATSQAVYVVEHIAKKGHRMQMTVVPNGMYVVLPIVPVCIFTDPEVATVGFTEAEAATYNMKVIVGRRELKENRKAILADSSNGFVKLIFEAYTHTLVGAQIICPRAADMIGELATAIANGLTEHQLHTAMRAQPTYSEAINAAIDDVYRQSEELKEEKNSYEYIGFGADPLASGEDEGTEY
;
A
#
# COMPACT_ATOMS: atom_id res chain seq x y z
N MET A 1 8.16 -42.73 2.20
CA MET A 1 6.98 -42.35 1.38
C MET A 1 6.73 -40.88 1.62
N ALA A 2 6.31 -40.14 0.59
CA ALA A 2 5.98 -38.71 0.76
C ALA A 2 4.72 -38.57 1.64
N GLU A 3 4.74 -37.64 2.58
CA GLU A 3 3.56 -37.35 3.41
C GLU A 3 2.50 -36.58 2.61
N HIS A 4 1.23 -36.91 2.85
CA HIS A 4 0.09 -36.33 2.15
C HIS A 4 -0.62 -35.25 2.98
N TYR A 5 -0.97 -34.13 2.35
CA TYR A 5 -1.67 -33.00 2.96
C TYR A 5 -2.83 -32.55 2.05
N ASP A 6 -3.90 -32.02 2.64
CA ASP A 6 -4.99 -31.42 1.86
C ASP A 6 -4.53 -30.09 1.23
N LEU A 7 -3.62 -29.39 1.92
CA LEU A 7 -3.01 -28.15 1.47
C LEU A 7 -1.54 -28.06 1.87
N VAL A 8 -0.69 -27.75 0.90
CA VAL A 8 0.72 -27.41 1.12
C VAL A 8 0.96 -25.94 0.75
N ILE A 9 1.64 -25.18 1.62
CA ILE A 9 1.88 -23.75 1.43
C ILE A 9 3.38 -23.49 1.35
N ILE A 10 3.83 -22.79 0.30
CA ILE A 10 5.24 -22.42 0.10
C ILE A 10 5.42 -20.93 0.44
N GLY A 11 6.07 -20.67 1.58
CA GLY A 11 6.36 -19.34 2.13
C GLY A 11 5.49 -19.00 3.33
N ALA A 12 6.09 -18.51 4.42
CA ALA A 12 5.40 -18.10 5.65
C ALA A 12 5.39 -16.58 5.85
N GLY A 13 5.21 -15.82 4.76
CA GLY A 13 4.83 -14.40 4.81
C GLY A 13 3.34 -14.20 5.12
N PRO A 14 2.83 -12.95 5.12
CA PRO A 14 1.44 -12.64 5.43
C PRO A 14 0.38 -13.52 4.78
N GLY A 15 0.46 -13.68 3.45
CA GLY A 15 -0.46 -14.58 2.75
C GLY A 15 -0.30 -16.04 3.16
N GLY A 16 0.92 -16.51 3.37
CA GLY A 16 1.20 -17.91 3.68
C GLY A 16 0.72 -18.34 5.06
N TYR A 17 1.12 -17.62 6.12
CA TYR A 17 0.66 -17.98 7.47
C TYR A 17 -0.85 -17.80 7.63
N THR A 18 -1.45 -16.82 6.94
CA THR A 18 -2.91 -16.61 6.96
C THR A 18 -3.63 -17.75 6.24
N ALA A 19 -3.09 -18.21 5.10
CA ALA A 19 -3.64 -19.36 4.39
C ALA A 19 -3.58 -20.63 5.27
N ALA A 20 -2.47 -20.83 5.99
CA ALA A 20 -2.30 -21.98 6.88
C ALA A 20 -3.34 -21.98 8.00
N GLU A 21 -3.48 -20.85 8.70
CA GLU A 21 -4.44 -20.71 9.80
C GLU A 21 -5.88 -20.88 9.31
N ALA A 22 -6.25 -20.25 8.19
CA ALA A 22 -7.58 -20.39 7.61
C ALA A 22 -7.88 -21.84 7.18
N ALA A 23 -6.89 -22.55 6.62
CA ALA A 23 -7.07 -23.93 6.17
C ALA A 23 -7.29 -24.88 7.34
N VAL A 24 -6.49 -24.75 8.40
CA VAL A 24 -6.66 -25.56 9.61
C VAL A 24 -7.99 -25.27 10.31
N GLN A 25 -8.43 -24.01 10.34
CA GLN A 25 -9.76 -23.64 10.87
C GLN A 25 -10.92 -24.29 10.08
N LEU A 26 -10.72 -24.56 8.79
CA LEU A 26 -11.67 -25.28 7.94
C LEU A 26 -11.47 -26.80 7.96
N GLY A 27 -10.61 -27.32 8.84
CA GLY A 27 -10.39 -28.74 9.07
C GLY A 27 -9.43 -29.42 8.08
N MET A 28 -8.66 -28.65 7.31
CA MET A 28 -7.67 -29.20 6.38
C MET A 28 -6.40 -29.62 7.11
N ARG A 29 -5.84 -30.77 6.75
CA ARG A 29 -4.47 -31.15 7.11
C ARG A 29 -3.50 -30.31 6.29
N THR A 30 -2.83 -29.37 6.93
CA THR A 30 -2.02 -28.35 6.24
C THR A 30 -0.54 -28.42 6.63
N ALA A 31 0.33 -28.28 5.63
CA ALA A 31 1.76 -28.04 5.81
C ALA A 31 2.15 -26.66 5.28
N ILE A 32 3.06 -25.98 5.97
CA ILE A 32 3.65 -24.72 5.52
C ILE A 32 5.18 -24.81 5.56
N ILE A 33 5.81 -24.41 4.45
CA ILE A 33 7.26 -24.47 4.27
C ILE A 33 7.84 -23.06 4.25
N GLU A 34 8.86 -22.80 5.07
CA GLU A 34 9.61 -21.53 5.08
C GLU A 34 11.10 -21.79 5.21
N LYS A 35 11.90 -21.13 4.37
CA LYS A 35 13.36 -21.29 4.34
C LYS A 35 14.11 -20.35 5.28
N ASP A 36 13.48 -19.27 5.72
CA ASP A 36 14.07 -18.28 6.62
C ASP A 36 13.16 -18.13 7.86
N LYS A 37 12.82 -16.90 8.25
CA LYS A 37 12.00 -16.57 9.41
C LYS A 37 10.53 -16.43 9.04
N ILE A 38 9.65 -16.99 9.87
CA ILE A 38 8.20 -16.74 9.82
C ILE A 38 7.93 -15.23 9.81
N GLY A 39 6.92 -14.83 9.05
CA GLY A 39 6.53 -13.43 8.85
C GLY A 39 7.02 -12.84 7.53
N GLY A 40 7.90 -13.53 6.82
CA GLY A 40 8.44 -13.11 5.52
C GLY A 40 9.01 -11.69 5.55
N ALA A 41 8.94 -11.00 4.41
CA ALA A 41 9.45 -9.63 4.30
C ALA A 41 8.72 -8.63 5.20
N PHE A 42 7.40 -8.80 5.39
CA PHE A 42 6.56 -7.89 6.17
C PHE A 42 7.07 -7.70 7.61
N ILE A 43 7.29 -8.81 8.33
CA ILE A 43 7.77 -8.77 9.72
C ILE A 43 9.28 -8.53 9.78
N ASN A 44 10.06 -9.17 8.92
CA ASN A 44 11.51 -9.26 9.14
C ASN A 44 12.33 -8.15 8.47
N THR A 45 11.90 -7.61 7.32
CA THR A 45 12.75 -6.71 6.50
C THR A 45 11.99 -5.58 5.79
N GLY A 46 10.74 -5.33 6.18
CA GLY A 46 9.83 -4.42 5.48
C GLY A 46 9.02 -3.58 6.45
N CYS A 47 7.70 -3.80 6.48
CA CYS A 47 6.77 -2.94 7.20
C CYS A 47 7.07 -2.82 8.70
N VAL A 48 7.18 -3.93 9.44
CA VAL A 48 7.40 -3.87 10.90
C VAL A 48 8.68 -3.11 11.26
N PRO A 49 9.88 -3.40 10.70
CA PRO A 49 11.07 -2.64 11.03
C PRO A 49 10.99 -1.18 10.59
N ALA A 50 10.45 -0.90 9.40
CA ALA A 50 10.30 0.48 8.94
C ALA A 50 9.37 1.30 9.85
N LYS A 51 8.23 0.73 10.27
CA LYS A 51 7.25 1.41 11.12
C LYS A 51 7.75 1.56 12.56
N ALA A 52 8.52 0.59 13.06
CA ALA A 52 9.19 0.74 14.35
C ALA A 52 10.23 1.87 14.31
N LEU A 53 10.99 2.00 13.22
CA LEU A 53 11.96 3.09 13.07
C LEU A 53 11.25 4.45 12.91
N LEU A 54 10.19 4.53 12.10
CA LEU A 54 9.34 5.72 11.99
C LEU A 54 8.79 6.16 13.34
N GLN A 55 8.36 5.22 14.19
CA GLN A 55 7.90 5.53 15.55
C GLN A 55 9.02 6.17 16.39
N ALA A 56 10.23 5.63 16.34
CA ALA A 56 11.37 6.20 17.06
C ALA A 56 11.74 7.61 16.55
N VAL A 57 11.67 7.79 15.23
CA VAL A 57 11.91 9.09 14.58
C VAL A 57 10.81 10.11 14.89
N SER A 58 9.55 9.68 14.95
CA SER A 58 8.43 10.53 15.36
C SER A 58 8.62 11.04 16.79
N VAL A 59 9.04 10.18 17.72
CA VAL A 59 9.38 10.61 19.09
C VAL A 59 10.49 11.65 19.06
N TYR A 60 11.57 11.41 18.31
CA TYR A 60 12.65 12.38 18.16
C TYR A 60 12.16 13.73 17.61
N SER A 61 11.32 13.71 16.58
CA SER A 61 10.68 14.91 16.00
C SER A 61 9.84 15.67 17.02
N ASP A 62 9.00 14.97 17.79
CA ASP A 62 8.15 15.56 18.82
C ASP A 62 9.00 16.25 19.89
N VAL A 63 10.06 15.59 20.37
CA VAL A 63 10.94 16.23 21.34
C VAL A 63 11.72 17.38 20.70
N LYS A 64 12.02 17.37 19.40
CA LYS A 64 12.69 18.49 18.72
C LYS A 64 11.78 19.72 18.58
N ARG A 65 10.47 19.50 18.49
CA ARG A 65 9.43 20.54 18.41
C ARG A 65 8.88 20.95 19.77
N SER A 66 9.27 20.29 20.87
CA SER A 66 8.60 20.39 22.17
C SER A 66 8.56 21.80 22.77
N GLU A 67 9.52 22.67 22.43
CA GLU A 67 9.59 24.04 22.94
C GLU A 67 8.37 24.87 22.56
N MET A 68 7.77 24.62 21.39
CA MET A 68 6.56 25.32 20.97
C MET A 68 5.35 25.02 21.86
N PHE A 69 5.40 23.89 22.58
CA PHE A 69 4.39 23.47 23.55
C PHE A 69 4.79 23.82 24.99
N GLY A 70 5.83 24.64 25.18
CA GLY A 70 6.33 25.05 26.50
C GLY A 70 7.15 23.98 27.22
N VAL A 71 7.59 22.92 26.54
CA VAL A 71 8.44 21.87 27.10
C VAL A 71 9.87 22.07 26.61
N THR A 72 10.75 22.56 27.48
CA THR A 72 12.14 22.91 27.17
C THR A 72 13.13 21.82 27.59
N LYS A 73 14.29 21.79 26.92
CA LYS A 73 15.42 20.91 27.23
C LYS A 73 16.71 21.47 26.61
N GLU A 74 17.85 21.07 27.13
CA GLU A 74 19.15 21.42 26.54
C GLU A 74 19.56 20.39 25.49
N GLY A 75 19.55 20.80 24.22
CA GLY A 75 20.02 19.97 23.11
C GLY A 75 19.10 18.78 22.78
N VAL A 76 19.19 18.31 21.53
CA VAL A 76 18.43 17.15 21.05
C VAL A 76 19.34 16.30 20.19
N GLY A 77 19.60 15.07 20.64
CA GLY A 77 20.39 14.09 19.90
C GLY A 77 19.63 12.79 19.70
N PHE A 78 20.19 11.91 18.89
CA PHE A 78 19.73 10.54 18.74
C PHE A 78 20.92 9.58 18.75
N ASP A 79 20.67 8.33 19.11
CA ASP A 79 21.61 7.21 18.96
C ASP A 79 20.99 6.22 17.98
N LEU A 80 21.61 6.07 16.80
CA LEU A 80 21.12 5.17 15.76
C LEU A 80 21.10 3.72 16.24
N ARG A 81 22.09 3.28 17.02
CA ARG A 81 22.15 1.90 17.52
C ARG A 81 20.99 1.63 18.47
N MET A 82 20.68 2.56 19.37
CA MET A 82 19.52 2.43 20.26
C MET A 82 18.18 2.39 19.48
N MET A 83 18.05 3.19 18.42
CA MET A 83 16.87 3.15 17.55
C MET A 83 16.75 1.80 16.81
N MET A 84 17.87 1.27 16.31
CA MET A 84 17.92 -0.04 15.65
C MET A 84 17.64 -1.19 16.61
N ASP A 85 18.15 -1.13 17.85
CA ASP A 85 17.84 -2.10 18.91
C ASP A 85 16.35 -2.07 19.30
N TYR A 86 15.74 -0.89 19.39
CA TYR A 86 14.29 -0.76 19.59
C TYR A 86 13.51 -1.44 18.47
N LYS A 87 13.85 -1.13 17.21
CA LYS A 87 13.29 -1.77 16.01
C LYS A 87 13.41 -3.29 16.09
N ASP A 88 14.61 -3.80 16.37
CA ASP A 88 14.86 -5.25 16.38
C ASP A 88 14.11 -5.97 17.50
N ARG A 89 13.99 -5.36 18.68
CA ARG A 89 13.12 -5.89 19.74
C ARG A 89 11.67 -5.99 19.27
N LYS A 90 11.15 -4.96 18.59
CA LYS A 90 9.77 -4.97 18.07
C LYS A 90 9.55 -5.99 16.96
N VAL A 91 10.52 -6.15 16.05
CA VAL A 91 10.51 -7.23 15.05
C VAL A 91 10.48 -8.61 15.72
N GLN A 92 11.31 -8.82 16.75
CA GLN A 92 11.32 -10.09 17.50
C GLN A 92 10.00 -10.35 18.22
N GLU A 93 9.40 -9.33 18.85
CA GLU A 93 8.13 -9.42 19.55
C GLU A 93 7.00 -9.85 18.59
N VAL A 94 6.84 -9.12 17.47
CA VAL A 94 5.82 -9.41 16.46
C VAL A 94 6.06 -10.77 15.80
N ARG A 95 7.31 -11.14 15.52
CA ARG A 95 7.64 -12.46 14.97
C ARG A 95 7.28 -13.59 15.96
N ARG A 96 7.60 -13.43 17.24
CA ARG A 96 7.28 -14.44 18.27
C ARG A 96 5.77 -14.62 18.41
N LEU A 97 5.01 -13.52 18.36
CA LEU A 97 3.55 -13.55 18.37
C LEU A 97 3.02 -14.37 17.19
N GLU A 98 3.47 -14.08 15.97
CA GLU A 98 3.03 -14.78 14.77
C GLU A 98 3.45 -16.26 14.77
N GLN A 99 4.69 -16.55 15.17
CA GLN A 99 5.17 -17.93 15.30
C GLN A 99 4.34 -18.72 16.31
N LYS A 100 4.00 -18.13 17.46
CA LYS A 100 3.15 -18.77 18.46
C LYS A 100 1.75 -19.05 17.90
N ARG A 101 1.17 -18.11 17.16
CA ARG A 101 -0.16 -18.25 16.55
C ARG A 101 -0.17 -19.33 15.48
N LEU A 102 0.79 -19.28 14.55
CA LEU A 102 0.91 -20.25 13.46
C LEU A 102 1.14 -21.66 13.99
N ILE A 103 2.12 -21.88 14.86
CA ILE A 103 2.41 -23.21 15.44
C ILE A 103 1.24 -23.68 16.32
N GLY A 104 0.66 -22.77 17.10
CA GLY A 104 -0.50 -23.06 17.95
C GLY A 104 -1.78 -23.41 17.18
N SER A 105 -1.85 -23.09 15.89
CA SER A 105 -3.00 -23.45 15.04
C SER A 105 -3.10 -24.96 14.77
N GLY A 106 -1.98 -25.70 14.87
CA GLY A 106 -1.92 -27.13 14.52
C GLY A 106 -1.39 -27.43 13.12
N VAL A 107 -0.90 -26.42 12.38
CA VAL A 107 -0.23 -26.62 11.09
C VAL A 107 1.08 -27.39 11.25
N THR A 108 1.41 -28.25 10.28
CA THR A 108 2.78 -28.79 10.18
C THR A 108 3.71 -27.72 9.61
N TYR A 109 4.62 -27.20 10.43
CA TYR A 109 5.68 -26.28 9.99
C TYR A 109 6.93 -27.05 9.56
N ILE A 110 7.43 -26.79 8.35
CA ILE A 110 8.65 -27.39 7.83
C ILE A 110 9.65 -26.29 7.47
N HIS A 111 10.82 -26.30 8.11
CA HIS A 111 11.90 -25.37 7.77
C HIS A 111 12.74 -25.92 6.62
N GLY A 112 12.78 -25.20 5.50
CA GLY A 112 13.53 -25.63 4.32
C GLY A 112 13.19 -24.87 3.05
N THR A 113 13.95 -25.13 1.99
CA THR A 113 13.72 -24.52 0.66
C THR A 113 12.85 -25.45 -0.17
N ALA A 114 11.67 -24.97 -0.57
CA ALA A 114 10.72 -25.74 -1.36
C ALA A 114 10.89 -25.54 -2.88
N LYS A 115 10.69 -26.64 -3.64
CA LYS A 115 10.43 -26.64 -5.07
C LYS A 115 9.17 -27.45 -5.40
N LEU A 116 8.26 -26.85 -6.14
CA LEU A 116 7.04 -27.50 -6.63
C LEU A 116 7.33 -28.23 -7.94
N HIS A 117 7.03 -29.52 -7.97
CA HIS A 117 7.09 -30.38 -9.15
C HIS A 117 5.70 -30.66 -9.73
N ARG A 118 5.63 -31.48 -10.79
CA ARG A 118 4.36 -31.98 -11.31
C ARG A 118 3.60 -32.79 -10.24
N ASN A 119 2.30 -33.01 -10.46
CA ASN A 119 1.42 -33.75 -9.56
C ASN A 119 1.39 -33.22 -8.12
N ASN A 120 1.68 -31.92 -7.94
CA ASN A 120 1.66 -31.23 -6.65
C ASN A 120 2.59 -31.84 -5.59
N GLN A 121 3.66 -32.51 -6.04
CA GLN A 121 4.75 -32.93 -5.18
C GLN A 121 5.65 -31.74 -4.87
N VAL A 122 5.98 -31.55 -3.60
CA VAL A 122 6.89 -30.49 -3.14
C VAL A 122 8.15 -31.14 -2.57
N GLU A 123 9.28 -30.87 -3.22
CA GLU A 123 10.61 -31.17 -2.70
C GLU A 123 11.00 -30.10 -1.70
N ILE A 124 11.55 -30.49 -0.56
CA ILE A 124 11.97 -29.59 0.51
C ILE A 124 13.40 -29.92 0.91
N ASP A 125 14.33 -29.04 0.58
CA ASP A 125 15.71 -29.11 1.06
C ASP A 125 15.78 -28.59 2.50
N THR A 126 16.07 -29.50 3.44
CA THR A 126 16.16 -29.20 4.88
C THR A 126 17.58 -29.46 5.39
N ALA A 127 17.89 -28.95 6.59
CA ALA A 127 19.17 -29.23 7.23
C ALA A 127 19.43 -30.74 7.48
N GLU A 128 18.37 -31.57 7.50
CA GLU A 128 18.43 -33.02 7.68
C GLU A 128 18.47 -33.79 6.35
N GLY A 129 18.48 -33.08 5.21
CA GLY A 129 18.40 -33.64 3.87
C GLY A 129 17.08 -33.34 3.16
N VAL A 130 16.87 -33.98 2.01
CA VAL A 130 15.72 -33.73 1.14
C VAL A 130 14.48 -34.50 1.64
N LYS A 131 13.37 -33.78 1.83
CA LYS A 131 12.05 -34.34 2.15
C LYS A 131 11.09 -34.11 0.97
N TYR A 132 10.10 -34.99 0.85
CA TYR A 132 9.03 -34.85 -0.15
C TYR A 132 7.67 -34.90 0.53
N VAL A 133 6.81 -33.96 0.17
CA VAL A 133 5.38 -33.94 0.55
C VAL A 133 4.52 -33.85 -0.70
N ILE A 134 3.26 -34.27 -0.60
CA ILE A 134 2.27 -34.18 -1.67
C ILE A 134 1.06 -33.43 -1.11
N GLY A 135 0.57 -32.45 -1.87
CA GLY A 135 -0.65 -31.71 -1.54
C GLY A 135 -1.76 -31.97 -2.55
N ASP A 136 -3.00 -32.18 -2.09
CA ASP A 136 -4.16 -32.09 -2.99
C ASP A 136 -4.18 -30.72 -3.67
N ASN A 137 -3.87 -29.68 -2.89
CA ASN A 137 -3.68 -28.31 -3.35
C ASN A 137 -2.35 -27.74 -2.85
N VAL A 138 -1.80 -26.78 -3.58
CA VAL A 138 -0.59 -26.03 -3.24
C VAL A 138 -0.85 -24.54 -3.37
N ILE A 139 -0.54 -23.76 -2.34
CA ILE A 139 -0.50 -22.29 -2.43
C ILE A 139 0.95 -21.84 -2.41
N ILE A 140 1.37 -21.13 -3.45
CA ILE A 140 2.67 -20.45 -3.50
C ILE A 140 2.50 -19.01 -3.03
N ALA A 141 3.14 -18.70 -1.90
CA ALA A 141 3.21 -17.39 -1.26
C ALA A 141 4.67 -16.93 -1.10
N SER A 142 5.50 -17.18 -2.12
CA SER A 142 6.96 -16.95 -2.10
C SER A 142 7.40 -15.47 -2.08
N GLY A 143 6.46 -14.55 -2.23
CA GLY A 143 6.65 -13.12 -2.12
C GLY A 143 7.42 -12.48 -3.29
N ALA A 144 8.04 -11.33 -3.00
CA ALA A 144 8.87 -10.57 -3.91
C ALA A 144 10.16 -10.07 -3.25
N MET A 145 11.13 -9.63 -4.07
CA MET A 145 12.38 -9.01 -3.62
C MET A 145 12.58 -7.63 -4.26
N PRO A 146 13.43 -6.76 -3.68
CA PRO A 146 13.79 -5.49 -4.32
C PRO A 146 14.27 -5.71 -5.76
N ARG A 147 13.80 -4.86 -6.68
CA ARG A 147 14.27 -4.83 -8.06
C ARG A 147 15.70 -4.28 -8.07
N VAL A 148 16.59 -4.93 -8.83
CA VAL A 148 17.94 -4.43 -9.07
C VAL A 148 17.94 -3.65 -10.38
N LEU A 149 18.36 -2.39 -10.34
CA LEU A 149 18.52 -1.58 -11.55
C LEU A 149 19.67 -2.11 -12.41
N ARG A 150 19.50 -2.06 -13.74
CA ARG A 150 20.55 -2.45 -14.69
C ARG A 150 21.35 -1.22 -15.12
N VAL A 151 22.13 -0.68 -14.19
CA VAL A 151 23.00 0.48 -14.39
C VAL A 151 24.41 0.20 -13.85
N PRO A 152 25.47 0.79 -14.43
CA PRO A 152 26.82 0.71 -13.86
C PRO A 152 26.86 1.18 -12.40
N GLY A 153 27.70 0.54 -11.58
CA GLY A 153 27.88 0.90 -10.18
C GLY A 153 26.79 0.43 -9.21
N ILE A 154 25.72 -0.25 -9.67
CA ILE A 154 24.63 -0.73 -8.79
C ILE A 154 25.07 -1.65 -7.65
N TYR A 155 26.23 -2.29 -7.76
CA TYR A 155 26.80 -3.19 -6.76
C TYR A 155 27.90 -2.54 -5.90
N LEU A 156 28.09 -1.22 -6.00
CA LEU A 156 28.99 -0.50 -5.09
C LEU A 156 28.50 -0.64 -3.63
N PRO A 157 29.39 -0.73 -2.64
CA PRO A 157 29.02 -0.87 -1.23
C PRO A 157 28.07 0.23 -0.71
N GLN A 158 28.15 1.43 -1.28
CA GLN A 158 27.36 2.60 -0.94
C GLN A 158 25.90 2.50 -1.46
N ALA A 159 25.67 1.69 -2.50
CA ALA A 159 24.36 1.45 -3.09
C ALA A 159 23.62 0.34 -2.34
N MET A 160 22.54 0.71 -1.67
CA MET A 160 21.78 -0.17 -0.79
C MET A 160 20.31 -0.25 -1.17
N ASN A 161 19.68 -1.36 -0.82
CA ASN A 161 18.22 -1.49 -0.89
C ASN A 161 17.60 -1.28 0.51
N SER A 162 16.27 -1.30 0.57
CA SER A 162 15.54 -1.11 1.83
C SER A 162 15.89 -2.12 2.93
N ARG A 163 16.36 -3.34 2.60
CA ARG A 163 16.78 -4.31 3.62
C ARG A 163 18.10 -3.91 4.27
N ALA A 164 19.04 -3.39 3.49
CA ALA A 164 20.34 -3.00 4.00
C ALA A 164 20.23 -1.74 4.86
N ILE A 165 19.46 -0.72 4.43
CA ILE A 165 19.29 0.51 5.21
C ILE A 165 18.56 0.29 6.54
N LEU A 166 17.60 -0.64 6.59
CA LEU A 166 16.88 -1.02 7.81
C LEU A 166 17.70 -1.93 8.75
N ASN A 167 18.91 -2.32 8.35
CA ASN A 167 19.86 -3.09 9.16
C ASN A 167 21.18 -2.34 9.38
N ALA A 168 21.18 -1.02 9.17
CA ALA A 168 22.37 -0.20 9.38
C ALA A 168 22.80 -0.20 10.85
N THR A 169 24.10 -0.35 11.10
CA THR A 169 24.69 -0.37 12.46
C THR A 169 25.43 0.91 12.82
N GLU A 170 25.69 1.75 11.82
CA GLU A 170 26.49 2.96 11.91
C GLU A 170 25.87 4.07 11.06
N TRP A 171 26.08 5.31 11.47
CA TRP A 171 25.63 6.47 10.71
C TRP A 171 26.59 6.75 9.56
N HIS A 172 26.05 6.72 8.35
CA HIS A 172 26.77 7.02 7.10
C HIS A 172 25.89 7.84 6.16
N TYR A 173 24.91 8.57 6.71
CA TYR A 173 23.78 9.09 5.95
C TYR A 173 23.75 10.62 5.96
N ASP A 174 24.90 11.28 6.11
CA ASP A 174 24.95 12.74 6.09
C ASP A 174 24.40 13.29 4.77
N ARG A 175 24.81 12.70 3.63
CA ARG A 175 24.20 12.92 2.32
C ARG A 175 23.64 11.61 1.77
N LEU A 176 22.32 11.57 1.57
CA LEU A 176 21.59 10.40 1.09
C LEU A 176 20.87 10.70 -0.22
N VAL A 177 21.19 9.95 -1.27
CA VAL A 177 20.37 9.93 -2.49
C VAL A 177 19.38 8.77 -2.42
N VAL A 178 18.10 9.07 -2.64
CA VAL A 178 17.02 8.07 -2.76
C VAL A 178 16.62 7.96 -4.22
N VAL A 179 16.82 6.80 -4.83
CA VAL A 179 16.39 6.50 -6.19
C VAL A 179 15.05 5.75 -6.14
N GLY A 180 14.02 6.37 -6.68
CA GLY A 180 12.62 5.92 -6.64
C GLY A 180 11.80 6.68 -5.59
N GLY A 181 10.82 7.45 -6.05
CA GLY A 181 9.81 8.20 -5.32
C GLY A 181 8.51 7.43 -5.05
N GLY A 182 8.58 6.10 -4.97
CA GLY A 182 7.50 5.27 -4.47
C GLY A 182 7.43 5.26 -2.94
N VAL A 183 6.46 4.52 -2.39
CA VAL A 183 6.19 4.42 -0.94
C VAL A 183 7.46 4.25 -0.09
N ILE A 184 8.32 3.28 -0.43
CA ILE A 184 9.54 2.98 0.33
C ILE A 184 10.51 4.17 0.31
N GLY A 185 10.69 4.78 -0.86
CA GLY A 185 11.62 5.91 -1.03
C GLY A 185 11.17 7.13 -0.25
N VAL A 186 9.87 7.47 -0.31
CA VAL A 186 9.27 8.59 0.43
C VAL A 186 9.33 8.36 1.95
N GLU A 187 9.04 7.16 2.45
CA GLU A 187 9.18 6.84 3.87
C GLU A 187 10.65 6.96 4.34
N CYS A 188 11.61 6.44 3.56
CA CYS A 188 13.02 6.56 3.91
C CYS A 188 13.51 8.01 3.85
N ALA A 189 13.11 8.77 2.83
CA ALA A 189 13.43 10.20 2.74
C ALA A 189 12.92 10.95 3.99
N THR A 190 11.72 10.63 4.46
CA THR A 190 11.14 11.21 5.69
C THR A 190 11.98 10.84 6.92
N ILE A 191 12.32 9.56 7.10
CA ILE A 191 13.13 9.07 8.24
C ILE A 191 14.46 9.81 8.31
N PHE A 192 15.24 9.74 7.23
CA PHE A 192 16.61 10.24 7.22
C PHE A 192 16.67 11.76 7.22
N ARG A 193 15.73 12.44 6.54
CA ARG A 193 15.64 13.89 6.63
C ARG A 193 15.33 14.35 8.05
N THR A 194 14.42 13.67 8.74
CA THR A 194 14.08 14.01 10.14
C THR A 194 15.28 13.83 11.06
N LEU A 195 16.09 12.80 10.83
CA LEU A 195 17.35 12.54 11.55
C LEU A 195 18.49 13.51 11.19
N GLY A 196 18.33 14.35 10.17
CA GLY A 196 19.26 15.43 9.83
C GLY A 196 20.04 15.23 8.53
N SER A 197 19.80 14.15 7.79
CA SER A 197 20.42 13.93 6.48
C SER A 197 20.06 15.03 5.48
N GLU A 198 21.00 15.37 4.60
CA GLU A 198 20.72 16.01 3.32
C GLU A 198 20.20 14.95 2.35
N VAL A 199 18.91 15.02 2.01
CA VAL A 199 18.26 14.02 1.18
C VAL A 199 17.95 14.58 -0.20
N THR A 200 18.43 13.90 -1.24
CA THR A 200 17.99 14.12 -2.63
C THR A 200 17.20 12.90 -3.11
N LEU A 201 15.95 13.11 -3.52
CA LEU A 201 15.07 12.07 -4.04
C LEU A 201 14.96 12.21 -5.57
N LEU A 202 15.36 11.17 -6.29
CA LEU A 202 15.30 11.08 -7.75
C LEU A 202 14.16 10.13 -8.16
N GLU A 203 13.17 10.63 -8.90
CA GLU A 203 12.06 9.85 -9.44
C GLU A 203 12.01 9.98 -10.97
N ARG A 204 11.78 8.84 -11.63
CA ARG A 204 11.72 8.75 -13.09
C ARG A 204 10.40 9.26 -13.66
N SER A 205 9.31 8.95 -12.99
CA SER A 205 7.99 9.46 -13.33
C SER A 205 7.91 10.97 -13.08
N SER A 206 6.93 11.63 -13.70
CA SER A 206 6.74 13.07 -13.57
C SER A 206 6.33 13.53 -12.16
N ARG A 207 5.91 12.60 -11.30
CA ARG A 207 5.49 12.86 -9.91
C ARG A 207 5.97 11.77 -8.97
N LEU A 208 6.08 12.11 -7.69
CA LEU A 208 6.16 11.14 -6.59
C LEU A 208 4.86 10.35 -6.51
N LEU A 209 4.93 9.12 -6.00
CA LEU A 209 3.75 8.30 -5.74
C LEU A 209 2.80 8.26 -6.93
N ASP A 210 3.33 8.10 -8.14
CA ASP A 210 2.64 8.25 -9.44
C ASP A 210 1.44 7.31 -9.65
N THR A 211 1.26 6.33 -8.77
CA THR A 211 0.11 5.43 -8.70
C THR A 211 -1.04 5.95 -7.85
N LEU A 212 -0.89 7.09 -7.17
CA LEU A 212 -1.91 7.74 -6.34
C LEU A 212 -2.55 8.94 -7.05
N ASP A 213 -3.56 9.53 -6.41
CA ASP A 213 -4.19 10.77 -6.87
C ASP A 213 -3.17 11.91 -6.97
N GLU A 214 -3.30 12.71 -8.02
CA GLU A 214 -2.45 13.88 -8.28
C GLU A 214 -2.35 14.82 -7.09
N ALA A 215 -3.47 15.10 -6.43
CA ALA A 215 -3.48 15.99 -5.27
C ALA A 215 -2.62 15.45 -4.12
N VAL A 216 -2.56 14.12 -3.95
CA VAL A 216 -1.72 13.47 -2.94
C VAL A 216 -0.25 13.55 -3.32
N SER A 217 0.08 13.27 -4.58
CA SER A 217 1.45 13.38 -5.10
C SER A 217 2.02 14.78 -4.93
N ASP A 218 1.25 15.80 -5.33
CA ASP A 218 1.68 17.20 -5.26
C ASP A 218 1.87 17.65 -3.82
N LYS A 219 0.91 17.31 -2.94
CA LYS A 219 0.98 17.65 -1.52
C LYS A 219 2.11 16.95 -0.80
N MET A 220 2.40 15.69 -1.14
CA MET A 220 3.54 14.97 -0.59
C MET A 220 4.87 15.62 -1.02
N LYS A 221 4.98 16.03 -2.28
CA LYS A 221 6.16 16.73 -2.78
C LYS A 221 6.37 18.06 -2.03
N GLU A 222 5.33 18.89 -1.92
CA GLU A 222 5.33 20.14 -1.15
C GLU A 222 5.81 19.89 0.29
N ASN A 223 5.22 18.91 0.99
CA ASN A 223 5.57 18.58 2.37
C ASN A 223 7.03 18.14 2.54
N LEU A 224 7.57 17.37 1.59
CA LEU A 224 8.97 16.94 1.62
C LEU A 224 9.92 18.11 1.35
N GLU A 225 9.60 18.97 0.39
CA GLU A 225 10.41 20.15 0.04
C GLU A 225 10.42 21.18 1.16
N GLU A 226 9.28 21.43 1.83
CA GLU A 226 9.19 22.28 3.03
C GLU A 226 10.06 21.74 4.17
N LYS A 227 10.17 20.41 4.29
CA LYS A 227 11.07 19.76 5.25
C LYS A 227 12.52 19.76 4.81
N GLY A 228 12.84 20.23 3.60
CA GLY A 228 14.18 20.38 3.05
C GLY A 228 14.74 19.13 2.36
N VAL A 229 13.87 18.26 1.85
CA VAL A 229 14.25 17.22 0.88
C VAL A 229 14.31 17.84 -0.52
N ARG A 230 15.40 17.60 -1.26
CA ARG A 230 15.47 17.99 -2.67
C ARG A 230 14.76 16.93 -3.51
N VAL A 231 13.61 17.25 -4.12
CA VAL A 231 12.83 16.31 -4.94
C VAL A 231 13.02 16.62 -6.42
N LEU A 232 13.52 15.64 -7.18
CA LEU A 232 13.68 15.72 -8.63
C LEU A 232 12.85 14.62 -9.29
N CYS A 233 11.81 15.00 -10.03
CA CYS A 233 10.96 14.10 -10.81
C CYS A 233 11.28 14.22 -12.31
N GLY A 234 10.90 13.22 -13.10
CA GLY A 234 11.19 13.17 -14.53
C GLY A 234 12.65 12.87 -14.87
N VAL A 235 13.44 12.37 -13.90
CA VAL A 235 14.89 12.15 -14.05
C VAL A 235 15.24 10.67 -14.13
N SER A 236 16.20 10.32 -14.98
CA SER A 236 16.59 8.92 -15.20
C SER A 236 18.02 8.66 -14.75
N VAL A 237 18.19 7.88 -13.67
CA VAL A 237 19.51 7.45 -13.18
C VAL A 237 20.24 6.62 -14.24
N LYS A 238 21.52 6.93 -14.44
CA LYS A 238 22.40 6.30 -15.43
C LYS A 238 23.48 5.44 -14.81
N GLY A 239 23.91 5.72 -13.59
CA GLY A 239 24.89 4.91 -12.88
C GLY A 239 25.42 5.59 -11.64
N PHE A 240 26.28 4.87 -10.94
CA PHE A 240 26.97 5.32 -9.74
C PHE A 240 28.48 5.18 -9.93
N VAL A 241 29.25 6.19 -9.52
CA VAL A 241 30.71 6.20 -9.67
C VAL A 241 31.34 6.61 -8.34
N GLU A 242 32.32 5.86 -7.84
CA GLU A 242 33.08 6.27 -6.65
C GLU A 242 33.87 7.53 -6.95
N VAL A 243 33.79 8.53 -6.06
CA VAL A 243 34.53 9.79 -6.24
C VAL A 243 36.03 9.56 -6.13
N ASP A 244 36.45 8.73 -5.16
CA ASP A 244 37.83 8.30 -4.98
C ASP A 244 37.87 6.78 -4.63
N PRO A 245 38.22 5.92 -5.60
CA PRO A 245 38.30 4.47 -5.38
C PRO A 245 39.36 4.04 -4.33
N SER A 246 40.28 4.93 -3.94
CA SER A 246 41.27 4.63 -2.91
C SER A 246 40.70 4.77 -1.48
N VAL A 247 39.60 5.51 -1.32
CA VAL A 247 38.91 5.68 -0.04
C VAL A 247 37.87 4.60 0.10
N ASN A 248 38.19 3.57 0.90
CA ASN A 248 37.23 2.52 1.20
C ASN A 248 35.95 3.11 1.80
N ASN A 249 34.81 2.84 1.17
CA ASN A 249 33.49 3.30 1.60
C ASN A 249 33.30 4.83 1.55
N GLY A 250 34.10 5.52 0.73
CA GLY A 250 34.03 6.95 0.48
C GLY A 250 32.79 7.38 -0.33
N PRO A 251 32.68 8.68 -0.64
CA PRO A 251 31.54 9.24 -1.38
C PRO A 251 31.35 8.63 -2.77
N VAL A 252 30.10 8.65 -3.23
CA VAL A 252 29.67 8.18 -4.54
C VAL A 252 28.90 9.28 -5.27
N GLU A 253 29.15 9.39 -6.56
CA GLU A 253 28.44 10.29 -7.45
C GLU A 253 27.32 9.54 -8.18
N VAL A 254 26.10 10.05 -8.09
CA VAL A 254 24.92 9.52 -8.78
C VAL A 254 24.67 10.31 -10.05
N HIS A 255 24.88 9.69 -11.21
CA HIS A 255 24.64 10.31 -12.51
C HIS A 255 23.20 10.06 -12.97
N TYR A 256 22.54 11.11 -13.46
CA TYR A 256 21.16 11.05 -13.97
C TYR A 256 20.95 11.99 -15.14
N MET A 257 19.97 11.67 -15.99
CA MET A 257 19.51 12.57 -17.05
C MET A 257 18.34 13.41 -16.57
N ASP A 258 18.38 14.70 -16.87
CA ASP A 258 17.33 15.67 -16.60
C ASP A 258 17.15 16.55 -17.85
N GLY A 259 15.98 16.50 -18.49
CA GLY A 259 15.71 17.29 -19.70
C GLY A 259 16.67 17.04 -20.88
N GLY A 260 17.37 15.88 -20.90
CA GLY A 260 18.37 15.56 -21.92
C GLY A 260 19.80 15.99 -21.57
N GLU A 261 20.00 16.66 -20.44
CA GLU A 261 21.31 16.99 -19.87
C GLU A 261 21.72 15.93 -18.85
N GLU A 262 23.00 15.52 -18.87
CA GLU A 262 23.56 14.64 -17.85
C GLU A 262 24.03 15.48 -16.66
N LYS A 263 23.53 15.15 -15.47
CA LYS A 263 23.85 15.81 -14.21
C LYS A 263 24.25 14.76 -13.17
N SER A 264 24.82 15.24 -12.08
CA SER A 264 25.23 14.38 -10.98
C SER A 264 24.95 14.99 -9.61
N VAL A 265 24.91 14.13 -8.59
CA VAL A 265 24.86 14.48 -7.18
C VAL A 265 25.83 13.59 -6.42
N GLU A 266 26.77 14.19 -5.70
CA GLU A 266 27.64 13.48 -4.75
C GLU A 266 26.88 13.18 -3.46
N CYS A 267 27.06 11.98 -2.92
CA CYS A 267 26.46 11.56 -1.67
C CYS A 267 27.31 10.50 -0.96
N ASP A 268 26.98 10.21 0.30
CA ASP A 268 27.69 9.19 1.07
C ASP A 268 27.03 7.82 0.85
N ARG A 269 25.70 7.78 0.70
CA ARG A 269 24.94 6.55 0.46
C ARG A 269 23.82 6.76 -0.56
N VAL A 270 23.46 5.67 -1.24
CA VAL A 270 22.36 5.63 -2.21
C VAL A 270 21.36 4.56 -1.82
N LEU A 271 20.11 4.93 -1.56
CA LEU A 271 19.01 3.99 -1.42
C LEU A 271 18.35 3.75 -2.79
N VAL A 272 18.41 2.53 -3.29
CA VAL A 272 17.70 2.09 -4.50
C VAL A 272 16.38 1.43 -4.10
N SER A 273 15.27 2.07 -4.48
CA SER A 273 13.91 1.68 -4.10
C SER A 273 12.93 1.63 -5.29
N CYS A 274 13.43 1.31 -6.49
CA CYS A 274 12.71 1.31 -7.76
C CYS A 274 11.74 0.13 -7.99
N GLY A 275 11.09 -0.34 -6.92
CA GLY A 275 10.10 -1.40 -6.96
C GLY A 275 10.63 -2.78 -6.55
N ARG A 276 9.79 -3.78 -6.77
CA ARG A 276 9.99 -5.17 -6.34
C ARG A 276 9.69 -6.12 -7.50
N GLU A 277 10.18 -7.34 -7.42
CA GLU A 277 10.00 -8.38 -8.44
C GLU A 277 9.64 -9.72 -7.80
N SER A 278 8.67 -10.40 -8.43
CA SER A 278 8.22 -11.73 -8.04
C SER A 278 9.33 -12.76 -8.20
N ARG A 279 9.39 -13.73 -7.28
CA ARG A 279 10.34 -14.86 -7.34
C ARG A 279 9.66 -16.21 -7.46
N VAL A 280 8.47 -16.26 -8.05
CA VAL A 280 7.75 -17.53 -8.28
C VAL A 280 8.62 -18.57 -8.98
N LYS A 281 9.38 -18.16 -10.01
CA LYS A 281 10.26 -19.09 -10.76
C LYS A 281 11.29 -19.82 -9.87
N THR A 282 11.69 -19.25 -8.74
CA THR A 282 12.69 -19.89 -7.86
C THR A 282 12.13 -21.04 -7.03
N VAL A 283 10.80 -21.21 -6.99
CA VAL A 283 10.14 -22.29 -6.24
C VAL A 283 9.46 -23.31 -7.15
N LEU A 284 9.73 -23.27 -8.47
CA LEU A 284 9.22 -24.25 -9.42
C LEU A 284 10.37 -25.18 -9.84
N GLY A 285 10.11 -26.49 -9.81
CA GLY A 285 10.96 -27.50 -10.43
C GLY A 285 10.81 -27.50 -11.94
N ASP A 286 11.78 -28.09 -12.64
CA ASP A 286 11.87 -28.05 -14.11
C ASP A 286 10.70 -28.77 -14.82
N ASP A 287 10.04 -29.69 -14.13
CA ASP A 287 8.89 -30.46 -14.62
C ASP A 287 7.53 -29.85 -14.24
N CYS A 288 7.52 -28.69 -13.58
CA CYS A 288 6.30 -27.98 -13.22
C CYS A 288 5.59 -27.43 -14.46
N THR A 289 4.25 -27.46 -14.45
CA THR A 289 3.42 -27.06 -15.59
C THR A 289 2.82 -25.65 -15.47
N VAL A 290 3.31 -24.85 -14.53
CA VAL A 290 2.97 -23.43 -14.39
C VAL A 290 3.56 -22.64 -15.55
N LYS A 291 2.69 -22.00 -16.34
CA LYS A 291 3.06 -21.18 -17.49
C LYS A 291 3.16 -19.71 -17.12
N PHE A 292 3.96 -18.99 -17.89
CA PHE A 292 4.15 -17.55 -17.77
C PHE A 292 3.79 -16.88 -19.09
N ASP A 293 3.35 -15.63 -19.02
CA ASP A 293 3.16 -14.76 -20.18
C ASP A 293 4.52 -14.25 -20.73
N GLN A 294 4.46 -13.44 -21.78
CA GLN A 294 5.64 -12.90 -22.46
C GLN A 294 6.46 -11.94 -21.56
N ASP A 295 5.79 -11.28 -20.62
CA ASP A 295 6.42 -10.38 -19.63
C ASP A 295 6.99 -11.15 -18.42
N GLY A 296 6.81 -12.47 -18.40
CA GLY A 296 7.30 -13.34 -17.35
C GLY A 296 6.42 -13.34 -16.09
N HIS A 297 5.17 -12.88 -16.18
CA HIS A 297 4.17 -13.03 -15.12
C HIS A 297 3.49 -14.40 -15.21
N PRO A 298 3.23 -15.06 -14.07
CA PRO A 298 2.54 -16.35 -14.07
C PRO A 298 1.08 -16.19 -14.55
N ILE A 299 0.64 -17.11 -15.40
CA ILE A 299 -0.74 -17.13 -15.89
C ILE A 299 -1.64 -17.73 -14.81
N ILE A 300 -2.62 -16.95 -14.34
CA ILE A 300 -3.60 -17.34 -13.33
C ILE A 300 -5.02 -17.01 -13.78
N ASP A 301 -5.99 -17.77 -13.29
CA ASP A 301 -7.41 -17.44 -13.45
C ASP A 301 -7.94 -16.52 -12.33
N ARG A 302 -9.26 -16.25 -12.35
CA ARG A 302 -9.92 -15.39 -11.35
C ARG A 302 -9.93 -15.99 -9.93
N SER A 303 -9.72 -17.29 -9.80
CA SER A 303 -9.62 -18.00 -8.53
C SER A 303 -8.18 -18.09 -8.01
N PHE A 304 -7.24 -17.41 -8.68
CA PHE A 304 -5.79 -17.45 -8.42
C PHE A 304 -5.14 -18.81 -8.76
N GLN A 305 -5.84 -19.70 -9.46
CA GLN A 305 -5.29 -20.98 -9.88
C GLN A 305 -4.39 -20.80 -11.10
N THR A 306 -3.23 -21.44 -11.07
CA THR A 306 -2.27 -21.46 -12.18
C THR A 306 -2.70 -22.44 -13.27
N THR A 307 -1.91 -22.53 -14.35
CA THR A 307 -2.11 -23.57 -15.37
C THR A 307 -1.86 -24.99 -14.87
N GLN A 308 -1.21 -25.19 -13.71
CA GLN A 308 -1.15 -26.48 -13.04
C GLN A 308 -2.35 -26.63 -12.08
N LYS A 309 -3.15 -27.67 -12.30
CA LYS A 309 -4.36 -27.93 -11.50
C LYS A 309 -4.00 -28.13 -10.02
N GLY A 310 -4.77 -27.49 -9.14
CA GLY A 310 -4.56 -27.53 -7.69
C GLY A 310 -3.44 -26.62 -7.19
N VAL A 311 -2.78 -25.85 -8.05
CA VAL A 311 -1.72 -24.91 -7.66
C VAL A 311 -2.22 -23.48 -7.78
N TYR A 312 -2.07 -22.70 -6.72
CA TYR A 312 -2.54 -21.33 -6.58
C TYR A 312 -1.39 -20.38 -6.24
N LEU A 313 -1.53 -19.11 -6.61
CA LEU A 313 -0.55 -18.06 -6.31
C LEU A 313 -1.20 -16.89 -5.58
N ILE A 314 -0.58 -16.43 -4.49
CA ILE A 314 -1.10 -15.29 -3.70
C ILE A 314 0.01 -14.29 -3.33
N GLY A 315 -0.43 -13.10 -2.92
CA GLY A 315 0.40 -12.02 -2.41
C GLY A 315 1.30 -11.38 -3.47
N ASP A 316 2.46 -10.91 -3.02
CA ASP A 316 3.48 -10.20 -3.82
C ASP A 316 3.92 -10.95 -5.10
N CYS A 317 3.70 -12.28 -5.15
CA CYS A 317 4.01 -13.13 -6.30
C CYS A 317 3.26 -12.71 -7.57
N ILE A 318 2.03 -12.23 -7.41
CA ILE A 318 1.09 -11.96 -8.51
C ILE A 318 0.40 -10.60 -8.40
N SER A 319 0.45 -9.96 -7.23
CA SER A 319 -0.28 -8.71 -7.00
C SER A 319 0.43 -7.52 -7.62
N ARG A 320 -0.34 -6.67 -8.31
CA ARG A 320 0.12 -5.34 -8.74
C ARG A 320 0.37 -4.44 -7.54
N GLN A 321 -0.58 -4.41 -6.60
CA GLN A 321 -0.43 -3.78 -5.28
C GLN A 321 0.14 -4.79 -4.29
N ARG A 322 1.43 -4.67 -4.02
CA ARG A 322 2.19 -5.59 -3.15
C ARG A 322 2.10 -5.19 -1.68
N LEU A 323 0.92 -5.44 -1.11
CA LEU A 323 0.56 -5.06 0.25
C LEU A 323 0.25 -6.30 1.10
N ALA A 324 0.60 -6.24 2.38
CA ALA A 324 0.42 -7.37 3.28
C ALA A 324 -1.06 -7.76 3.43
N HIS A 325 -1.95 -6.78 3.62
CA HIS A 325 -3.39 -7.01 3.72
C HIS A 325 -4.02 -7.53 2.43
N VAL A 326 -3.46 -7.21 1.25
CA VAL A 326 -3.86 -7.84 -0.01
C VAL A 326 -3.49 -9.32 0.00
N ALA A 327 -2.27 -9.66 0.42
CA ALA A 327 -1.83 -11.05 0.51
C ALA A 327 -2.68 -11.87 1.50
N THR A 328 -3.05 -11.30 2.66
CA THR A 328 -3.91 -11.97 3.64
C THR A 328 -5.34 -12.14 3.11
N SER A 329 -5.90 -11.14 2.42
CA SER A 329 -7.25 -11.25 1.84
C SER A 329 -7.31 -12.29 0.72
N GLN A 330 -6.28 -12.34 -0.15
CA GLN A 330 -6.15 -13.38 -1.17
C GLN A 330 -6.00 -14.77 -0.56
N ALA A 331 -5.24 -14.90 0.53
CA ALA A 331 -5.08 -16.16 1.24
C ALA A 331 -6.41 -16.73 1.73
N VAL A 332 -7.20 -15.90 2.44
CA VAL A 332 -8.53 -16.29 2.94
C VAL A 332 -9.45 -16.66 1.78
N TYR A 333 -9.47 -15.84 0.71
CA TYR A 333 -10.29 -16.10 -0.47
C TYR A 333 -9.96 -17.46 -1.11
N VAL A 334 -8.67 -17.73 -1.35
CA VAL A 334 -8.22 -18.97 -2.02
C VAL A 334 -8.49 -20.20 -1.14
N VAL A 335 -8.27 -20.11 0.16
CA VAL A 335 -8.56 -21.21 1.08
C VAL A 335 -10.07 -21.51 1.13
N GLU A 336 -10.92 -20.48 1.19
CA GLU A 336 -12.37 -20.63 1.13
C GLU A 336 -12.83 -21.22 -0.20
N HIS A 337 -12.17 -20.83 -1.31
CA HIS A 337 -12.39 -21.41 -2.63
C HIS A 337 -12.07 -22.92 -2.65
N ILE A 338 -10.89 -23.31 -2.17
CA ILE A 338 -10.46 -24.72 -2.08
C ILE A 338 -11.44 -25.52 -1.21
N ALA A 339 -11.90 -24.93 -0.10
CA ALA A 339 -12.85 -25.53 0.83
C ALA A 339 -14.30 -25.56 0.31
N LYS A 340 -14.59 -24.94 -0.85
CA LYS A 340 -15.94 -24.76 -1.41
C LYS A 340 -16.90 -24.07 -0.42
N LYS A 341 -16.41 -23.02 0.26
CA LYS A 341 -17.17 -22.16 1.16
C LYS A 341 -17.47 -20.80 0.52
N GLY A 342 -18.44 -20.08 1.06
CA GLY A 342 -18.70 -18.70 0.66
C GLY A 342 -17.54 -17.78 1.07
N HIS A 343 -17.26 -16.76 0.24
CA HIS A 343 -16.16 -15.83 0.47
C HIS A 343 -16.55 -14.75 1.48
N ARG A 344 -15.79 -14.63 2.56
CA ARG A 344 -15.99 -13.54 3.54
C ARG A 344 -15.17 -12.29 3.23
N MET A 345 -14.12 -12.43 2.43
CA MET A 345 -13.28 -11.31 2.02
C MET A 345 -13.60 -10.88 0.60
N GLN A 346 -13.80 -9.57 0.46
CA GLN A 346 -13.93 -8.89 -0.82
C GLN A 346 -12.70 -8.00 -1.00
N MET A 347 -12.13 -7.98 -2.21
CA MET A 347 -11.07 -7.04 -2.60
C MET A 347 -11.56 -6.04 -3.63
N THR A 348 -12.70 -6.33 -4.23
CA THR A 348 -13.40 -5.50 -5.18
C THR A 348 -14.91 -5.59 -4.94
N VAL A 349 -15.63 -4.59 -5.39
CA VAL A 349 -17.10 -4.52 -5.35
C VAL A 349 -17.62 -3.91 -6.65
N VAL A 350 -18.84 -4.25 -7.03
CA VAL A 350 -19.59 -3.49 -8.04
C VAL A 350 -20.75 -2.85 -7.28
N PRO A 351 -20.70 -1.53 -7.01
CA PRO A 351 -21.78 -0.89 -6.27
C PRO A 351 -23.12 -0.99 -7.01
N ASN A 352 -24.21 -0.89 -6.24
CA ASN A 352 -25.55 -0.94 -6.79
C ASN A 352 -25.76 0.20 -7.80
N GLY A 353 -26.31 -0.14 -8.97
CA GLY A 353 -26.53 0.84 -10.04
C GLY A 353 -25.30 1.14 -10.91
N MET A 354 -24.17 0.45 -10.67
CA MET A 354 -22.94 0.59 -11.46
C MET A 354 -22.57 -0.71 -12.18
N TYR A 355 -21.73 -0.59 -13.22
CA TYR A 355 -21.15 -1.73 -13.96
C TYR A 355 -19.62 -1.78 -13.88
N VAL A 356 -19.04 -0.95 -13.02
CA VAL A 356 -17.59 -0.79 -12.86
C VAL A 356 -17.14 -1.48 -11.59
N VAL A 357 -16.05 -2.25 -11.68
CA VAL A 357 -15.45 -2.95 -10.54
C VAL A 357 -14.55 -1.97 -9.79
N LEU A 358 -14.91 -1.64 -8.55
CA LEU A 358 -14.15 -0.78 -7.66
C LEU A 358 -13.20 -1.59 -6.79
N PRO A 359 -11.93 -1.17 -6.61
CA PRO A 359 -11.04 -1.74 -5.61
C PRO A 359 -11.42 -1.24 -4.21
N ILE A 360 -11.41 -2.13 -3.23
CA ILE A 360 -11.57 -1.78 -1.80
C ILE A 360 -10.25 -1.94 -1.02
N VAL A 361 -9.14 -1.82 -1.74
CA VAL A 361 -7.79 -2.01 -1.18
C VAL A 361 -7.26 -0.67 -0.68
N PRO A 362 -7.11 -0.46 0.64
CA PRO A 362 -6.48 0.74 1.16
C PRO A 362 -4.97 0.72 0.89
N VAL A 363 -4.40 1.89 0.57
CA VAL A 363 -2.96 2.10 0.46
C VAL A 363 -2.56 3.12 1.52
N CYS A 364 -1.63 2.75 2.40
CA CYS A 364 -1.16 3.63 3.48
C CYS A 364 0.35 3.86 3.39
N ILE A 365 0.76 5.10 3.57
CA ILE A 365 2.16 5.55 3.58
C ILE A 365 2.37 6.29 4.90
N PHE A 366 3.36 5.86 5.66
CA PHE A 366 3.53 6.26 7.06
C PHE A 366 4.57 7.37 7.20
N THR A 367 4.49 8.32 6.28
CA THR A 367 5.23 9.59 6.33
C THR A 367 4.66 10.50 7.42
N ASP A 368 5.26 11.67 7.58
CA ASP A 368 4.70 12.72 8.43
C ASP A 368 4.40 13.95 7.54
N PRO A 369 3.13 14.31 7.28
CA PRO A 369 1.91 13.59 7.66
C PRO A 369 1.76 12.25 6.91
N GLU A 370 0.90 11.37 7.42
CA GLU A 370 0.57 10.09 6.77
C GLU A 370 -0.27 10.34 5.51
N VAL A 371 -0.23 9.38 4.58
CA VAL A 371 -1.14 9.31 3.43
C VAL A 371 -1.92 8.01 3.52
N ALA A 372 -3.22 8.08 3.26
CA ALA A 372 -4.05 6.89 3.09
C ALA A 372 -5.08 7.09 1.98
N THR A 373 -5.22 6.11 1.10
CA THR A 373 -6.15 6.16 -0.05
C THR A 373 -6.91 4.85 -0.20
N VAL A 374 -8.10 4.89 -0.79
CA VAL A 374 -8.87 3.70 -1.16
C VAL A 374 -9.83 4.04 -2.31
N GLY A 375 -10.15 3.05 -3.15
CA GLY A 375 -11.03 3.26 -4.29
C GLY A 375 -10.34 3.98 -5.44
N PHE A 376 -11.14 4.62 -6.29
CA PHE A 376 -10.66 5.34 -7.45
C PHE A 376 -10.14 6.74 -7.14
N THR A 377 -9.19 7.17 -7.95
CA THR A 377 -8.86 8.58 -8.18
C THR A 377 -9.85 9.18 -9.20
N GLU A 378 -9.88 10.51 -9.31
CA GLU A 378 -10.68 11.18 -10.37
C GLU A 378 -10.23 10.75 -11.77
N ALA A 379 -8.93 10.62 -11.98
CA ALA A 379 -8.36 10.18 -13.26
C ALA A 379 -8.79 8.76 -13.62
N GLU A 380 -8.78 7.83 -12.67
CA GLU A 380 -9.28 6.46 -12.89
C GLU A 380 -10.78 6.45 -13.18
N ALA A 381 -11.59 7.20 -12.43
CA ALA A 381 -13.02 7.33 -12.68
C ALA A 381 -13.30 7.83 -14.11
N ALA A 382 -12.54 8.81 -14.58
CA ALA A 382 -12.65 9.34 -15.95
C ALA A 382 -12.36 8.28 -17.03
N THR A 383 -11.44 7.33 -16.80
CA THR A 383 -11.18 6.23 -17.76
C THR A 383 -12.40 5.32 -17.98
N TYR A 384 -13.34 5.31 -17.04
CA TYR A 384 -14.62 4.59 -17.14
C TYR A 384 -15.78 5.48 -17.59
N ASN A 385 -15.53 6.74 -18.00
CA ASN A 385 -16.55 7.76 -18.25
C ASN A 385 -17.50 7.97 -17.04
N MET A 386 -17.01 7.71 -15.83
CA MET A 386 -17.78 7.89 -14.61
C MET A 386 -17.80 9.38 -14.27
N LYS A 387 -19.00 9.96 -14.21
CA LYS A 387 -19.17 11.32 -13.69
C LYS A 387 -19.06 11.27 -12.18
N VAL A 388 -18.29 12.19 -11.62
CA VAL A 388 -18.04 12.24 -10.17
C VAL A 388 -18.33 13.62 -9.60
N ILE A 389 -18.66 13.64 -8.31
CA ILE A 389 -18.76 14.84 -7.47
C ILE A 389 -17.66 14.71 -6.41
N VAL A 390 -16.92 15.80 -6.20
CA VAL A 390 -15.75 15.79 -5.32
C VAL A 390 -15.98 16.70 -4.13
N GLY A 391 -15.76 16.15 -2.94
CA GLY A 391 -15.68 16.89 -1.70
C GLY A 391 -14.24 17.00 -1.24
N ARG A 392 -13.79 18.19 -0.82
CA ARG A 392 -12.40 18.37 -0.40
C ARG A 392 -12.28 19.36 0.75
N ARG A 393 -11.57 18.95 1.80
CA ARG A 393 -11.27 19.79 2.95
C ARG A 393 -9.80 19.83 3.29
N GLU A 394 -9.28 21.05 3.37
CA GLU A 394 -7.94 21.31 3.86
C GLU A 394 -7.91 21.23 5.39
N LEU A 395 -6.85 20.65 5.95
CA LEU A 395 -6.70 20.50 7.41
C LEU A 395 -6.38 21.83 8.11
N LYS A 396 -6.19 22.93 7.37
CA LYS A 396 -6.07 24.30 7.92
C LYS A 396 -7.31 24.76 8.68
N GLU A 397 -8.48 24.20 8.38
CA GLU A 397 -9.74 24.52 9.06
C GLU A 397 -10.13 23.44 10.09
N ASN A 398 -9.36 22.35 10.20
CA ASN A 398 -9.62 21.27 11.14
C ASN A 398 -9.09 21.63 12.53
N ARG A 399 -9.96 21.61 13.54
CA ARG A 399 -9.61 22.05 14.89
C ARG A 399 -8.54 21.17 15.52
N LYS A 400 -8.62 19.85 15.34
CA LYS A 400 -7.61 18.95 15.90
C LYS A 400 -6.24 19.19 15.27
N ALA A 401 -6.18 19.43 13.97
CA ALA A 401 -4.94 19.72 13.26
C ALA A 401 -4.34 21.08 13.63
N ILE A 402 -5.17 22.11 13.83
CA ILE A 402 -4.75 23.41 14.35
C ILE A 402 -4.13 23.24 15.75
N LEU A 403 -4.81 22.52 16.65
CA LEU A 403 -4.33 22.31 18.03
C LEU A 403 -3.04 21.48 18.09
N ALA A 404 -2.77 20.65 17.08
CA ALA A 404 -1.59 19.79 17.00
C ALA A 404 -0.46 20.38 16.14
N ASP A 405 -0.62 21.59 15.59
CA ASP A 405 0.32 22.18 14.61
C ASP A 405 0.65 21.20 13.47
N SER A 406 -0.41 20.62 12.90
CA SER A 406 -0.32 19.53 11.92
C SER A 406 -1.34 19.72 10.79
N SER A 407 -1.51 20.95 10.34
CA SER A 407 -2.56 21.36 9.40
C SER A 407 -2.18 21.24 7.93
N ASN A 408 -0.97 20.77 7.61
CA ASN A 408 -0.54 20.60 6.23
C ASN A 408 -1.07 19.28 5.66
N GLY A 409 -2.23 19.34 5.00
CA GLY A 409 -2.85 18.18 4.37
C GLY A 409 -4.32 18.39 4.03
N PHE A 410 -4.97 17.37 3.49
CA PHE A 410 -6.39 17.42 3.12
C PHE A 410 -7.09 16.05 3.26
N VAL A 411 -8.42 16.09 3.25
CA VAL A 411 -9.31 14.95 2.95
C VAL A 411 -10.03 15.25 1.66
N LYS A 412 -10.02 14.31 0.71
CA LYS A 412 -10.72 14.38 -0.58
C LYS A 412 -11.54 13.11 -0.78
N LEU A 413 -12.83 13.28 -1.04
CA LEU A 413 -13.80 12.20 -1.25
C LEU A 413 -14.39 12.32 -2.65
N ILE A 414 -14.56 11.19 -3.31
CA ILE A 414 -15.02 11.11 -4.70
C ILE A 414 -16.28 10.25 -4.70
N PHE A 415 -17.38 10.85 -5.12
CA PHE A 415 -18.70 10.20 -5.21
C PHE A 415 -19.12 10.08 -6.66
N GLU A 416 -19.79 8.99 -7.02
CA GLU A 416 -20.39 8.84 -8.34
C GLU A 416 -21.65 9.71 -8.45
N ALA A 417 -21.77 10.49 -9.53
CA ALA A 417 -22.69 11.62 -9.61
C ALA A 417 -24.18 11.24 -9.68
N TYR A 418 -24.54 10.01 -10.04
CA TYR A 418 -25.95 9.59 -10.19
C TYR A 418 -26.43 8.75 -9.00
N THR A 419 -25.59 7.80 -8.57
CA THR A 419 -25.84 6.87 -7.48
C THR A 419 -25.43 7.45 -6.13
N HIS A 420 -24.70 8.57 -6.12
CA HIS A 420 -24.28 9.25 -4.91
C HIS A 420 -23.36 8.39 -4.03
N THR A 421 -22.84 7.27 -4.56
CA THR A 421 -22.05 6.30 -3.83
C THR A 421 -20.59 6.74 -3.75
N LEU A 422 -19.96 6.58 -2.58
CA LEU A 422 -18.53 6.82 -2.44
C LEU A 422 -17.75 5.81 -3.30
N VAL A 423 -16.91 6.31 -4.20
CA VAL A 423 -16.08 5.47 -5.10
C VAL A 423 -14.60 5.64 -4.86
N GLY A 424 -14.19 6.68 -4.12
CA GLY A 424 -12.79 6.99 -3.87
C GLY A 424 -12.58 7.90 -2.67
N ALA A 425 -11.47 7.71 -1.98
CA ALA A 425 -11.04 8.57 -0.88
C ALA A 425 -9.52 8.73 -0.85
N GLN A 426 -9.07 9.95 -0.62
CA GLN A 426 -7.67 10.35 -0.56
C GLN A 426 -7.47 11.21 0.69
N ILE A 427 -6.65 10.76 1.62
CA ILE A 427 -6.38 11.42 2.89
C ILE A 427 -4.87 11.66 3.01
N ILE A 428 -4.49 12.89 3.31
CA ILE A 428 -3.14 13.22 3.77
C ILE A 428 -3.25 14.04 5.06
N CYS A 429 -2.99 13.40 6.19
CA CYS A 429 -3.05 14.00 7.52
C CYS A 429 -2.42 13.05 8.55
N PRO A 430 -2.17 13.50 9.79
CA PRO A 430 -1.84 12.57 10.87
C PRO A 430 -2.96 11.54 11.05
N ARG A 431 -2.59 10.28 11.31
CA ARG A 431 -3.53 9.17 11.53
C ARG A 431 -4.40 8.82 10.30
N ALA A 432 -4.01 9.23 9.09
CA ALA A 432 -4.72 8.88 7.87
C ALA A 432 -4.90 7.36 7.72
N ALA A 433 -3.88 6.57 8.08
CA ALA A 433 -3.92 5.11 7.98
C ALA A 433 -4.97 4.47 8.91
N ASP A 434 -5.27 5.09 10.04
CA ASP A 434 -6.31 4.62 10.96
C ASP A 434 -7.71 5.02 10.50
N MET A 435 -7.83 6.15 9.80
CA MET A 435 -9.11 6.71 9.36
C MET A 435 -9.64 6.05 8.08
N ILE A 436 -8.76 5.58 7.19
CA ILE A 436 -9.15 5.06 5.87
C ILE A 436 -10.06 3.82 5.93
N GLY A 437 -10.02 3.06 7.01
CA GLY A 437 -10.84 1.87 7.21
C GLY A 437 -12.35 2.16 7.18
N GLU A 438 -12.76 3.34 7.66
CA GLU A 438 -14.15 3.81 7.59
C GLU A 438 -14.61 3.95 6.13
N LEU A 439 -13.76 4.55 5.29
CA LEU A 439 -14.05 4.82 3.88
C LEU A 439 -13.95 3.55 3.03
N ALA A 440 -13.02 2.64 3.36
CA ALA A 440 -12.97 1.32 2.75
C ALA A 440 -14.26 0.53 3.03
N THR A 441 -14.76 0.61 4.27
CA THR A 441 -16.05 0.00 4.66
C THR A 441 -17.21 0.63 3.90
N ALA A 442 -17.19 1.95 3.72
CA ALA A 442 -18.21 2.66 2.97
C ALA A 442 -18.27 2.22 1.50
N ILE A 443 -17.13 2.12 0.82
CA ILE A 443 -17.06 1.64 -0.57
C ILE A 443 -17.51 0.18 -0.65
N ALA A 444 -17.04 -0.68 0.26
CA ALA A 444 -17.41 -2.11 0.28
C ALA A 444 -18.93 -2.34 0.41
N ASN A 445 -19.65 -1.42 1.05
CA ASN A 445 -21.09 -1.50 1.24
C ASN A 445 -21.88 -0.56 0.31
N GLY A 446 -21.21 0.16 -0.59
CA GLY A 446 -21.85 1.11 -1.51
C GLY A 446 -22.60 2.23 -0.80
N LEU A 447 -22.03 2.81 0.26
CA LEU A 447 -22.67 3.88 1.01
C LEU A 447 -22.69 5.20 0.22
N THR A 448 -23.82 5.91 0.29
CA THR A 448 -23.97 7.23 -0.35
C THR A 448 -23.45 8.39 0.51
N GLU A 449 -23.28 9.59 -0.06
CA GLU A 449 -22.92 10.77 0.76
C GLU A 449 -23.97 11.03 1.85
N HIS A 450 -25.27 10.88 1.53
CA HIS A 450 -26.33 11.04 2.51
C HIS A 450 -26.20 10.04 3.67
N GLN A 451 -26.00 8.75 3.37
CA GLN A 451 -25.82 7.72 4.41
C GLN A 451 -24.56 7.99 5.26
N LEU A 452 -23.46 8.40 4.63
CA LEU A 452 -22.24 8.76 5.35
C LEU A 452 -22.37 10.01 6.21
N HIS A 453 -23.20 10.96 5.79
CA HIS A 453 -23.50 12.18 6.56
C HIS A 453 -24.30 11.89 7.83
N THR A 454 -25.12 10.82 7.86
CA THR A 454 -25.86 10.44 9.08
C THR A 454 -24.99 9.96 10.23
N ALA A 455 -23.73 9.59 9.95
CA ALA A 455 -22.80 9.13 10.96
C ALA A 455 -22.24 10.31 11.78
N MET A 456 -22.51 10.32 13.09
CA MET A 456 -21.95 11.31 14.01
C MET A 456 -20.45 11.02 14.24
N ARG A 457 -19.59 11.97 13.85
CA ARG A 457 -18.14 11.90 14.07
C ARG A 457 -17.75 12.78 15.28
N ALA A 458 -16.90 12.23 16.15
CA ALA A 458 -16.46 12.91 17.38
C ALA A 458 -15.63 14.18 17.08
N GLN A 459 -15.69 15.17 17.98
CA GLN A 459 -14.97 16.44 17.84
C GLN A 459 -14.30 16.84 19.16
N PRO A 460 -13.10 17.48 19.12
CA PRO A 460 -12.27 17.71 17.94
C PRO A 460 -11.47 16.45 17.55
N THR A 461 -11.57 16.02 16.28
CA THR A 461 -10.78 14.90 15.73
C THR A 461 -10.35 15.19 14.30
N TYR A 462 -9.38 14.45 13.75
CA TYR A 462 -9.06 14.53 12.32
C TYR A 462 -10.23 14.06 11.45
N SER A 463 -11.04 13.11 11.94
CA SER A 463 -12.23 12.59 11.25
C SER A 463 -13.31 13.64 10.98
N GLU A 464 -13.31 14.80 11.66
CA GLU A 464 -14.25 15.89 11.32
C GLU A 464 -13.98 16.47 9.92
N ALA A 465 -12.76 16.32 9.37
CA ALA A 465 -12.47 16.69 7.99
C ALA A 465 -13.18 15.78 6.97
N ILE A 466 -13.48 14.52 7.33
CA ILE A 466 -14.30 13.61 6.51
C ILE A 466 -15.73 14.15 6.46
N ASN A 467 -16.33 14.53 7.59
CA ASN A 467 -17.65 15.18 7.63
C ASN A 467 -17.67 16.41 6.73
N ALA A 468 -16.72 17.30 6.93
CA ALA A 468 -16.71 18.56 6.20
C ALA A 468 -16.52 18.35 4.68
N ALA A 469 -15.83 17.28 4.25
CA ALA A 469 -15.71 16.91 2.84
C ALA A 469 -17.01 16.28 2.29
N ILE A 470 -17.76 15.55 3.12
CA ILE A 470 -19.11 15.09 2.76
C ILE A 470 -20.06 16.30 2.60
N ASP A 471 -19.97 17.30 3.49
CA ASP A 471 -20.80 18.51 3.43
C ASP A 471 -20.59 19.33 2.14
N ASP A 472 -19.39 19.28 1.55
CA ASP A 472 -19.15 19.87 0.22
C ASP A 472 -19.97 19.19 -0.86
N VAL A 473 -19.97 17.87 -0.86
CA VAL A 473 -20.70 17.06 -1.85
C VAL A 473 -22.18 17.22 -1.66
N TYR A 474 -22.65 17.26 -0.41
CA TYR A 474 -24.06 17.44 -0.09
C TYR A 474 -24.58 18.78 -0.62
N ARG A 475 -23.86 19.90 -0.39
CA ARG A 475 -24.24 21.22 -0.92
C ARG A 475 -24.27 21.24 -2.45
N GLN A 476 -23.22 20.72 -3.10
CA GLN A 476 -23.17 20.61 -4.57
C GLN A 476 -24.33 19.77 -5.12
N SER A 477 -24.71 18.68 -4.43
CA SER A 477 -25.79 17.80 -4.84
C SER A 477 -27.17 18.46 -4.73
N GLU A 478 -27.39 19.29 -3.70
CA GLU A 478 -28.64 20.05 -3.54
C GLU A 478 -28.74 21.19 -4.56
N GLU A 479 -27.65 21.93 -4.83
CA GLU A 479 -27.60 22.96 -5.88
C GLU A 479 -27.98 22.38 -7.25
N LEU A 480 -27.48 21.18 -7.60
CA LEU A 480 -27.83 20.49 -8.84
C LEU A 480 -29.30 20.05 -8.93
N LYS A 481 -29.96 19.79 -7.79
CA LYS A 481 -31.40 19.46 -7.74
C LYS A 481 -32.25 20.72 -7.91
N GLU A 482 -31.85 21.82 -7.28
CA GLU A 482 -32.53 23.12 -7.41
C GLU A 482 -32.44 23.65 -8.84
N GLU A 483 -31.29 23.54 -9.51
CA GLU A 483 -31.14 23.90 -10.92
C GLU A 483 -32.06 23.08 -11.82
N LYS A 484 -32.15 21.75 -11.65
CA LYS A 484 -33.07 20.90 -12.44
C LYS A 484 -34.54 21.26 -12.23
N ASN A 485 -34.95 21.56 -11.00
CA ASN A 485 -36.31 22.02 -10.71
C ASN A 485 -36.60 23.42 -11.29
N SER A 486 -35.58 24.26 -11.46
CA SER A 486 -35.73 25.58 -12.09
C SER A 486 -35.95 25.51 -13.61
N TYR A 487 -35.41 24.48 -14.28
CA TYR A 487 -35.65 24.25 -15.72
C TYR A 487 -37.01 23.60 -16.02
N GLU A 488 -37.61 22.87 -15.07
CA GLU A 488 -39.01 22.40 -15.20
C GLU A 488 -40.04 23.54 -15.03
N TYR A 489 -39.61 24.71 -14.53
CA TYR A 489 -40.46 25.91 -14.38
C TYR A 489 -40.35 26.91 -15.53
N ILE A 490 -39.80 26.52 -16.69
CA ILE A 490 -39.84 27.32 -17.92
C ILE A 490 -40.94 26.78 -18.85
N GLY A 491 -42.18 27.06 -18.47
CA GLY A 491 -43.31 27.37 -19.35
C GLY A 491 -43.71 26.40 -20.46
N PHE A 492 -44.65 25.50 -20.16
CA PHE A 492 -45.80 25.33 -21.05
C PHE A 492 -46.75 26.50 -20.83
N GLY A 493 -46.50 27.59 -21.57
CA GLY A 493 -47.42 28.72 -21.66
C GLY A 493 -48.72 28.31 -22.34
N ALA A 494 -49.83 28.63 -21.67
CA ALA A 494 -51.16 28.91 -22.21
C ALA A 494 -51.69 28.00 -23.33
N ASP A 495 -52.59 27.09 -22.94
CA ASP A 495 -53.61 26.52 -23.81
C ASP A 495 -54.68 27.61 -24.12
N PRO A 496 -54.87 28.05 -25.39
CA PRO A 496 -55.86 29.05 -25.73
C PRO A 496 -57.10 28.37 -26.34
N LEU A 497 -57.74 27.45 -25.62
CA LEU A 497 -59.06 26.92 -25.99
C LEU A 497 -59.93 26.70 -24.74
N ALA A 498 -60.27 27.80 -24.06
CA ALA A 498 -61.38 27.84 -23.10
C ALA A 498 -62.24 29.07 -23.36
N SER A 499 -62.96 29.05 -24.49
CA SER A 499 -64.16 29.85 -24.71
C SER A 499 -65.14 29.00 -25.50
N GLY A 500 -66.09 28.38 -24.82
CA GLY A 500 -67.09 27.51 -25.41
C GLY A 500 -68.08 27.06 -24.35
N GLU A 501 -69.18 27.80 -24.31
CA GLU A 501 -70.38 27.64 -23.49
C GLU A 501 -71.00 26.22 -23.54
N ASP A 502 -71.43 25.79 -22.36
CA ASP A 502 -72.77 25.26 -22.02
C ASP A 502 -73.17 23.79 -22.29
N GLU A 503 -74.05 23.37 -21.37
CA GLU A 503 -74.99 22.25 -21.36
C GLU A 503 -74.50 20.80 -21.17
N GLY A 504 -74.91 20.21 -20.03
CA GLY A 504 -75.71 18.99 -20.10
C GLY A 504 -75.15 17.70 -19.48
N THR A 505 -75.81 17.30 -18.38
CA THR A 505 -76.22 15.92 -17.99
C THR A 505 -75.20 14.89 -17.48
N GLU A 506 -75.49 14.45 -16.24
CA GLU A 506 -75.48 13.09 -15.64
C GLU A 506 -74.56 12.03 -16.29
N TYR A 507 -73.60 11.43 -15.58
CA TYR A 507 -73.75 10.38 -14.54
C TYR A 507 -72.41 10.13 -13.85
#